data_AF-D2TXN2-F1
#
_entry.id   AF-D2TXN2-F1
#
_cell.length_a   1.000
_cell.length_b   1.000
_cell.length_c   1.000
_cell.angle_alpha   90.00
_cell.angle_beta   90.00
_cell.angle_gamma   90.00
#
_symmetry.space_group_name_H-M   'P 1'
#
loop_
_entity.id
_entity.type
_entity.pdbx_description
1 polymer ?
#
loop_
_entity_poly.entity_id
_entity_poly.type
_entity_poly.pdbx_seq_one_letter_code
_entity_poly.pdbx_strand_id
1 'polypeptide(L)'
;MGSINNRLHSNPVLSNRKITIINPNNLNRNHLLGNEVITHYKHAEPIHAHQIELLRRLLPRALFESFFASTWFRRRVECNIPLKREELKFIIRTASQQSINWDHLLGDTINLTEPHFLRYWLLEPVYQWWLTSLAPSYPMLKNELIQLQVHINQLKAQSEFWTITHTELVNKSSIQQEIEQKKRLSLDQERDYQHKIHQIEQTATQMWPNWFVGIEQMSQQINLTTFMEVPENIRDLWLLLTQLAKGKDVSALIHDWLYVRHLCLENDSFYWCSDQ
;
A
#
# COMPACT_ATOMS: atom_id res chain seq x y z
N MET A 1 -14.92 -17.82 69.85
CA MET A 1 -14.83 -16.63 68.97
C MET A 1 -14.86 -17.11 67.54
N GLY A 2 -15.99 -16.90 66.85
CA GLY A 2 -16.13 -17.15 65.42
C GLY A 2 -15.88 -15.86 64.64
N SER A 3 -15.32 -15.95 63.44
CA SER A 3 -16.11 -15.93 62.20
C SER A 3 -15.19 -15.84 60.99
N ILE A 4 -15.47 -16.72 60.04
CA ILE A 4 -15.00 -16.77 58.66
C ILE A 4 -15.35 -15.45 57.94
N ASN A 5 -14.49 -14.98 57.04
CA ASN A 5 -14.93 -14.15 55.92
C ASN A 5 -14.06 -14.39 54.67
N ASN A 6 -14.48 -15.37 53.89
CA ASN A 6 -14.25 -15.46 52.45
C ASN A 6 -14.80 -14.19 51.78
N ARG A 7 -13.97 -13.44 51.05
CA ARG A 7 -14.47 -12.50 50.03
C ARG A 7 -14.22 -13.09 48.66
N LEU A 8 -15.27 -13.74 48.17
CA LEU A 8 -15.49 -14.13 46.79
C LEU A 8 -15.38 -12.89 45.87
N HIS A 9 -14.56 -12.97 44.83
CA HIS A 9 -14.71 -12.12 43.65
C HIS A 9 -16.00 -12.52 42.94
N SER A 10 -17.13 -11.94 43.36
CA SER A 10 -18.43 -12.14 42.72
C SER A 10 -18.45 -11.44 41.36
N ASN A 11 -18.47 -12.22 40.28
CA ASN A 11 -18.88 -11.71 38.96
C ASN A 11 -20.27 -11.09 39.08
N PRO A 12 -20.52 -9.88 38.53
CA PRO A 12 -21.83 -9.25 38.60
C PRO A 12 -22.86 -10.10 37.84
N VAL A 13 -23.99 -10.38 38.48
CA VAL A 13 -25.12 -11.13 37.92
C VAL A 13 -26.31 -10.20 37.81
N LEU A 14 -26.90 -10.08 36.62
CA LEU A 14 -28.19 -9.40 36.41
C LEU A 14 -29.17 -10.45 35.91
N SER A 15 -30.34 -10.54 36.55
CA SER A 15 -31.42 -11.46 36.13
C SER A 15 -30.94 -12.91 35.91
N ASN A 16 -30.22 -13.47 36.88
CA ASN A 16 -29.64 -14.83 36.84
C ASN A 16 -28.70 -15.13 35.66
N ARG A 17 -28.17 -14.11 34.97
CA ARG A 17 -27.14 -14.28 33.93
C ARG A 17 -25.82 -13.67 34.39
N LYS A 18 -24.74 -14.42 34.24
CA LYS A 18 -23.37 -13.93 34.49
C LYS A 18 -23.06 -12.81 33.50
N ILE A 19 -22.67 -11.64 33.99
CA ILE A 19 -22.26 -10.52 33.15
C ILE A 19 -20.76 -10.36 33.24
N THR A 20 -20.13 -10.20 32.08
CA THR A 20 -18.78 -9.69 31.94
C THR A 20 -18.86 -8.22 31.54
N ILE A 21 -18.24 -7.34 32.31
CA ILE A 21 -18.11 -5.92 31.94
C ILE A 21 -17.10 -5.85 30.81
N ILE A 22 -17.57 -5.63 29.58
CA ILE A 22 -16.70 -5.41 28.43
C ILE A 22 -16.31 -3.93 28.44
N ASN A 23 -15.02 -3.65 28.49
CA ASN A 23 -14.49 -2.29 28.39
C ASN A 23 -14.95 -1.70 27.05
N PRO A 24 -15.67 -0.55 27.00
CA PRO A 24 -16.21 0.00 25.76
C PRO A 24 -15.13 0.30 24.70
N ASN A 25 -13.87 0.45 25.12
CA ASN A 25 -12.72 0.57 24.23
C ASN A 25 -12.45 -0.70 23.39
N ASN A 26 -12.92 -1.87 23.85
CA ASN A 26 -12.76 -3.16 23.14
C ASN A 26 -13.93 -3.44 22.17
N LEU A 27 -15.02 -2.67 22.25
CA LEU A 27 -16.15 -2.71 21.33
C LEU A 27 -16.22 -1.38 20.58
N ASN A 28 -15.15 -1.06 19.86
CA ASN A 28 -15.11 0.17 19.09
C ASN A 28 -15.94 -0.02 17.82
N ARG A 29 -17.08 0.68 17.73
CA ARG A 29 -17.90 0.80 16.51
C ARG A 29 -17.08 1.29 15.30
N ASN A 30 -15.89 1.85 15.57
CA ASN A 30 -14.89 2.26 14.59
C ASN A 30 -14.11 1.09 13.93
N HIS A 31 -14.30 -0.17 14.35
CA HIS A 31 -13.74 -1.36 13.67
C HIS A 31 -14.76 -2.08 12.78
N LEU A 32 -15.91 -1.48 12.50
CA LEU A 32 -16.82 -1.97 11.46
C LEU A 32 -16.25 -1.59 10.08
N LEU A 33 -15.80 -2.60 9.32
CA LEU A 33 -15.35 -2.72 7.91
C LEU A 33 -15.59 -1.53 6.93
N GLY A 34 -15.29 -0.30 7.32
CA GLY A 34 -15.54 0.93 6.57
C GLY A 34 -14.90 2.15 7.22
N ASN A 35 -14.68 2.10 8.54
CA ASN A 35 -13.81 3.04 9.27
C ASN A 35 -12.32 2.68 9.18
N GLU A 36 -11.97 1.46 8.73
CA GLU A 36 -10.58 1.04 8.48
C GLU A 36 -9.90 1.91 7.42
N VAL A 37 -10.65 2.25 6.36
CA VAL A 37 -10.24 3.19 5.30
C VAL A 37 -9.93 4.56 5.90
N ILE A 38 -10.79 5.05 6.79
CA ILE A 38 -10.58 6.35 7.44
C ILE A 38 -9.32 6.31 8.29
N THR A 39 -9.08 5.25 9.08
CA THR A 39 -7.86 5.13 9.88
C THR A 39 -6.60 4.99 9.03
N HIS A 40 -6.69 4.29 7.89
CA HIS A 40 -5.56 4.06 7.00
C HIS A 40 -5.15 5.34 6.24
N TYR A 41 -6.13 6.13 5.78
CA TYR A 41 -5.88 7.34 5.00
C TYR A 41 -6.02 8.65 5.78
N LYS A 42 -6.32 8.63 7.10
CA LYS A 42 -6.51 9.84 7.93
C LYS A 42 -5.31 10.78 7.90
N HIS A 43 -4.13 10.18 7.77
CA HIS A 43 -2.83 10.84 7.75
C HIS A 43 -2.21 10.85 6.35
N ALA A 44 -2.93 10.34 5.35
CA ALA A 44 -2.50 10.42 3.97
C ALA A 44 -2.77 11.85 3.49
N GLU A 45 -1.72 12.55 3.07
CA GLU A 45 -1.80 13.87 2.47
C GLU A 45 -2.70 14.01 1.21
N PRO A 46 -2.97 13.00 0.35
CA PRO A 46 -3.83 13.17 -0.82
C PRO A 46 -5.33 13.43 -0.52
N ILE A 47 -5.82 13.12 0.69
CA ILE A 47 -7.22 13.33 1.04
C ILE A 47 -7.39 13.83 2.47
N HIS A 48 -8.05 14.96 2.62
CA HIS A 48 -8.31 15.52 3.93
C HIS A 48 -9.51 14.83 4.61
N ALA A 49 -9.50 14.78 5.95
CA ALA A 49 -10.58 14.18 6.73
C ALA A 49 -11.98 14.72 6.39
N HIS A 50 -12.10 16.00 6.04
CA HIS A 50 -13.37 16.60 5.62
C HIS A 50 -13.85 16.10 4.25
N GLN A 51 -12.94 15.79 3.33
CA GLN A 51 -13.27 15.22 2.02
C GLN A 51 -13.73 13.76 2.17
N ILE A 52 -13.06 12.99 3.04
CA ILE A 52 -13.49 11.63 3.40
C ILE A 52 -14.92 11.66 3.95
N GLU A 53 -15.20 12.56 4.90
CA GLU A 53 -16.53 12.68 5.50
C GLU A 53 -17.61 13.05 4.47
N LEU A 54 -17.28 13.97 3.56
CA LEU A 54 -18.16 14.37 2.46
C LEU A 54 -18.49 13.18 1.55
N LEU A 55 -17.47 12.44 1.12
CA LEU A 55 -17.66 11.25 0.28
C LEU A 55 -18.45 10.17 1.01
N ARG A 56 -18.18 9.94 2.29
CA ARG A 56 -18.92 8.97 3.11
C ARG A 56 -20.42 9.30 3.21
N ARG A 57 -20.75 10.59 3.27
CA ARG A 57 -22.14 11.05 3.34
C ARG A 57 -22.87 10.97 2.00
N LEU A 58 -22.15 11.13 0.89
CA LEU A 58 -22.73 11.26 -0.44
C LEU A 58 -22.67 9.99 -1.28
N LEU A 59 -21.75 9.06 -0.98
CA LEU A 59 -21.59 7.81 -1.69
C LEU A 59 -22.28 6.66 -0.93
N PRO A 60 -22.99 5.76 -1.63
CA PRO A 60 -23.35 4.46 -1.10
C PRO A 60 -22.10 3.72 -0.58
N ARG A 61 -22.25 2.96 0.51
CA ARG A 61 -21.13 2.30 1.19
C ARG A 61 -20.23 1.48 0.25
N ALA A 62 -20.83 0.66 -0.64
CA ALA A 62 -20.06 -0.15 -1.59
C ALA A 62 -19.27 0.69 -2.60
N LEU A 63 -19.82 1.84 -3.04
CA LEU A 63 -19.13 2.77 -3.93
C LEU A 63 -18.01 3.52 -3.21
N PHE A 64 -18.24 3.88 -1.95
CA PHE A 64 -17.21 4.46 -1.10
C PHE A 64 -16.03 3.48 -0.91
N GLU A 65 -16.30 2.24 -0.48
CA GLU A 65 -15.25 1.24 -0.27
C GLU A 65 -14.50 0.89 -1.56
N SER A 66 -15.21 0.71 -2.68
CA SER A 66 -14.57 0.45 -3.98
C SER A 66 -13.75 1.63 -4.49
N PHE A 67 -14.13 2.88 -4.19
CA PHE A 67 -13.33 4.06 -4.55
C PHE A 67 -11.99 4.04 -3.83
N PHE A 68 -11.98 3.80 -2.51
CA PHE A 68 -10.73 3.72 -1.75
C PHE A 68 -9.89 2.48 -2.07
N ALA A 69 -10.52 1.41 -2.56
CA ALA A 69 -9.81 0.24 -3.07
C ALA A 69 -9.25 0.42 -4.50
N SER A 70 -9.73 1.43 -5.23
CA SER A 70 -9.40 1.67 -6.65
C SER A 70 -7.91 1.86 -6.87
N THR A 71 -7.45 1.43 -8.04
CA THR A 71 -6.07 1.60 -8.49
C THR A 71 -5.75 3.08 -8.67
N TRP A 72 -6.71 3.87 -9.18
CA TRP A 72 -6.56 5.32 -9.33
C TRP A 72 -6.24 6.02 -8.00
N PHE A 73 -7.06 5.78 -6.97
CA PHE A 73 -6.87 6.42 -5.67
C PHE A 73 -5.55 5.98 -5.00
N ARG A 74 -5.21 4.69 -5.10
CA ARG A 74 -3.97 4.16 -4.54
C ARG A 74 -2.72 4.81 -5.13
N ARG A 75 -2.66 4.96 -6.47
CA ARG A 75 -1.54 5.61 -7.17
C ARG A 75 -1.38 7.06 -6.73
N ARG A 76 -2.49 7.78 -6.54
CA ARG A 76 -2.46 9.15 -6.00
C ARG A 76 -1.98 9.23 -4.56
N VAL A 77 -2.25 8.20 -3.74
CA VAL A 77 -1.69 8.14 -2.38
C VAL A 77 -0.18 7.96 -2.40
N GLU A 78 0.32 7.07 -3.24
CA GLU A 78 1.78 6.85 -3.40
C GLU A 78 2.48 8.12 -3.91
N CYS A 79 1.84 8.87 -4.81
CA CYS A 79 2.36 10.10 -5.37
C CYS A 79 2.01 11.36 -4.56
N ASN A 80 1.31 11.23 -3.44
CA ASN A 80 0.82 12.37 -2.66
C ASN A 80 0.09 13.44 -3.50
N ILE A 81 -0.81 13.02 -4.38
CA ILE A 81 -1.58 13.93 -5.24
C ILE A 81 -2.91 14.25 -4.54
N PRO A 82 -3.14 15.52 -4.13
CA PRO A 82 -4.34 15.89 -3.44
C PRO A 82 -5.57 15.83 -4.35
N LEU A 83 -6.69 15.36 -3.80
CA LEU A 83 -7.98 15.41 -4.46
C LEU A 83 -8.46 16.86 -4.59
N LYS A 84 -8.61 17.30 -5.84
CA LYS A 84 -9.12 18.62 -6.20
C LYS A 84 -10.65 18.63 -6.12
N ARG A 85 -11.21 19.84 -5.99
CA ARG A 85 -12.66 20.05 -5.92
C ARG A 85 -13.41 19.51 -7.13
N GLU A 86 -12.84 19.65 -8.33
CA GLU A 86 -13.50 19.20 -9.56
C GLU A 86 -13.57 17.67 -9.64
N GLU A 87 -12.53 16.98 -9.16
CA GLU A 87 -12.52 15.51 -9.06
C GLU A 87 -13.56 15.02 -8.05
N LEU A 88 -13.67 15.66 -6.89
CA LEU A 88 -14.73 15.33 -5.92
C LEU A 88 -16.12 15.51 -6.51
N LYS A 89 -16.36 16.61 -7.23
CA LYS A 89 -17.64 16.83 -7.92
C LYS A 89 -17.90 15.75 -8.97
N PHE A 90 -16.87 15.38 -9.74
CA PHE A 90 -16.98 14.32 -10.73
C PHE A 90 -17.35 12.99 -10.07
N ILE A 91 -16.60 12.56 -9.04
CA ILE A 91 -16.87 11.33 -8.29
C ILE A 91 -18.30 11.29 -7.75
N ILE A 92 -18.76 12.37 -7.11
CA ILE A 92 -20.12 12.45 -6.54
C ILE A 92 -21.20 12.40 -7.64
N ARG A 93 -20.97 13.06 -8.78
CA ARG A 93 -21.93 13.04 -9.90
C ARG A 93 -22.00 11.66 -10.54
N THR A 94 -20.86 11.04 -10.79
CA THR A 94 -20.76 9.72 -11.42
C THR A 94 -21.34 8.64 -10.52
N ALA A 95 -21.23 8.79 -9.19
CA ALA A 95 -21.83 7.89 -8.20
C ALA A 95 -23.35 7.68 -8.31
N SER A 96 -24.05 8.55 -9.05
CA SER A 96 -25.49 8.40 -9.33
C SER A 96 -25.80 7.31 -10.38
N GLN A 97 -24.79 6.82 -11.11
CA GLN A 97 -24.92 5.80 -12.15
C GLN A 97 -24.88 4.38 -11.56
N GLN A 98 -25.58 3.42 -12.18
CA GLN A 98 -25.54 2.01 -11.79
C GLN A 98 -24.24 1.36 -12.32
N SER A 99 -23.67 0.42 -11.54
CA SER A 99 -22.45 -0.36 -11.85
C SER A 99 -21.24 0.48 -12.26
N ILE A 100 -20.57 1.07 -11.27
CA ILE A 100 -19.39 1.91 -11.48
C ILE A 100 -18.12 1.09 -11.29
N ASN A 101 -17.23 1.14 -12.27
CA ASN A 101 -15.83 0.76 -12.10
C ASN A 101 -14.97 2.02 -12.13
N TRP A 102 -14.43 2.41 -10.97
CA TRP A 102 -13.63 3.62 -10.83
C TRP A 102 -12.38 3.61 -11.70
N ASP A 103 -11.76 2.45 -11.92
CA ASP A 103 -10.52 2.32 -12.68
C ASP A 103 -10.72 2.53 -14.21
N HIS A 104 -11.95 2.40 -14.71
CA HIS A 104 -12.30 2.74 -16.10
C HIS A 104 -12.79 4.17 -16.27
N LEU A 105 -13.11 4.87 -15.18
CA LEU A 105 -13.71 6.21 -15.24
C LEU A 105 -12.75 7.31 -14.82
N LEU A 106 -11.86 7.01 -13.88
CA LEU A 106 -10.90 7.97 -13.34
C LEU A 106 -9.54 7.80 -14.02
N GLY A 107 -8.88 8.93 -14.26
CA GLY A 107 -7.55 8.99 -14.86
C GLY A 107 -6.95 10.37 -14.61
N ASP A 108 -5.64 10.47 -14.76
CA ASP A 108 -4.88 11.69 -14.49
C ASP A 108 -4.17 12.22 -15.74
N THR A 109 -4.09 13.55 -15.83
CA THR A 109 -3.25 14.26 -16.81
C THR A 109 -1.87 14.49 -16.19
N ILE A 110 -0.87 13.76 -16.66
CA ILE A 110 0.42 13.62 -16.00
C ILE A 110 1.50 14.36 -16.79
N ASN A 111 2.12 15.35 -16.14
CA ASN A 111 3.26 16.06 -16.69
C ASN A 111 4.57 15.31 -16.40
N LEU A 112 5.21 14.80 -17.45
CA LEU A 112 6.48 14.07 -17.32
C LEU A 112 7.71 14.98 -17.20
N THR A 113 7.54 16.31 -17.24
CA THR A 113 8.62 17.26 -16.89
C THR A 113 8.79 17.42 -15.39
N GLU A 114 7.84 16.95 -14.57
CA GLU A 114 7.95 16.95 -13.12
C GLU A 114 8.67 15.67 -12.67
N PRO A 115 9.85 15.76 -12.02
CA PRO A 115 10.63 14.58 -11.61
C PRO A 115 9.84 13.60 -10.75
N HIS A 116 8.97 14.14 -9.89
CA HIS A 116 8.10 13.35 -9.02
C HIS A 116 7.09 12.51 -9.82
N PHE A 117 6.40 13.10 -10.79
CA PHE A 117 5.45 12.36 -11.62
C PHE A 117 6.15 11.40 -12.57
N LEU A 118 7.26 11.81 -13.19
CA LEU A 118 8.07 10.92 -14.01
C LEU A 118 8.51 9.68 -13.22
N ARG A 119 8.94 9.86 -11.96
CA ARG A 119 9.33 8.76 -11.08
C ARG A 119 8.19 7.78 -10.82
N TYR A 120 7.11 8.27 -10.21
CA TYR A 120 6.11 7.39 -9.62
C TYR A 120 5.02 6.92 -10.60
N TRP A 121 4.73 7.70 -11.65
CA TRP A 121 3.72 7.31 -12.66
C TRP A 121 4.28 6.50 -13.81
N LEU A 122 5.60 6.59 -14.05
CA LEU A 122 6.23 5.96 -15.20
C LEU A 122 7.40 5.08 -14.80
N LEU A 123 8.47 5.66 -14.26
CA LEU A 123 9.73 4.94 -14.08
C LEU A 123 9.61 3.77 -13.09
N GLU A 124 9.10 4.01 -11.88
CA GLU A 124 8.95 2.95 -10.88
C GLU A 124 7.98 1.84 -11.32
N PRO A 125 6.77 2.13 -11.84
CA PRO A 125 5.90 1.09 -12.40
C PRO A 125 6.56 0.26 -13.50
N VAL A 126 7.28 0.91 -14.43
CA VAL A 126 8.01 0.23 -15.51
C VAL A 126 9.12 -0.64 -14.95
N TYR A 127 9.87 -0.15 -13.96
CA TYR A 127 10.91 -0.92 -13.29
C TYR A 127 10.34 -2.14 -12.55
N GLN A 128 9.22 -1.98 -11.82
CA GLN A 128 8.56 -3.09 -11.12
C GLN A 128 8.00 -4.12 -12.10
N TRP A 129 7.41 -3.69 -13.22
CA TRP A 129 6.96 -4.57 -14.29
C TRP A 129 8.12 -5.36 -14.90
N TRP A 130 9.21 -4.67 -15.19
CA TRP A 130 10.42 -5.28 -15.73
C TRP A 130 11.03 -6.30 -14.77
N LEU A 131 11.14 -5.93 -13.49
CA LEU A 131 11.66 -6.80 -12.44
C LEU A 131 10.79 -8.03 -12.25
N THR A 132 9.46 -7.87 -12.30
CA THR A 132 8.50 -9.00 -12.25
C THR A 132 8.61 -9.88 -13.49
N SER A 133 8.93 -9.31 -14.64
CA SER A 133 9.16 -10.07 -15.87
C SER A 133 10.44 -10.91 -15.79
N LEU A 134 11.48 -10.41 -15.12
CA LEU A 134 12.72 -11.15 -14.85
C LEU A 134 12.55 -12.22 -13.76
N ALA A 135 11.82 -11.88 -12.70
CA ALA A 135 11.62 -12.72 -11.53
C ALA A 135 10.14 -12.70 -11.09
N PRO A 136 9.28 -13.57 -11.66
CA PRO A 136 7.84 -13.58 -11.36
C PRO A 136 7.50 -13.81 -9.89
N SER A 137 8.39 -14.45 -9.12
CA SER A 137 8.23 -14.67 -7.68
C SER A 137 8.51 -13.43 -6.82
N TYR A 138 9.10 -12.36 -7.38
CA TYR A 138 9.54 -11.20 -6.60
C TYR A 138 8.42 -10.50 -5.82
N PRO A 139 7.26 -10.17 -6.42
CA PRO A 139 6.17 -9.52 -5.69
C PRO A 139 5.62 -10.40 -4.56
N MET A 140 5.47 -11.71 -4.81
CA MET A 140 5.05 -12.67 -3.80
C MET A 140 6.04 -12.70 -2.63
N LEU A 141 7.35 -12.78 -2.90
CA LEU A 141 8.37 -12.81 -1.85
C LEU A 141 8.35 -11.54 -0.98
N LYS A 142 8.18 -10.35 -1.59
CA LYS A 142 8.04 -9.09 -0.84
C LYS A 142 6.80 -9.10 0.05
N ASN A 143 5.66 -9.55 -0.47
CA ASN A 143 4.42 -9.64 0.30
C ASN A 143 4.54 -10.63 1.46
N GLU A 144 5.09 -11.82 1.21
CA GLU A 144 5.33 -12.83 2.24
C GLU A 144 6.30 -12.33 3.31
N LEU A 145 7.34 -11.59 2.93
CA LEU A 145 8.26 -10.96 3.88
C LEU A 145 7.54 -9.96 4.79
N ILE A 146 6.67 -9.11 4.24
CA ILE A 146 5.87 -8.15 5.02
C ILE A 146 4.96 -8.88 6.02
N GLN A 147 4.23 -9.90 5.56
CA GLN A 147 3.35 -10.70 6.41
C GLN A 147 4.13 -11.41 7.52
N LEU A 148 5.29 -11.97 7.18
CA LEU A 148 6.18 -12.63 8.13
C LEU A 148 6.69 -11.65 9.19
N GLN A 149 7.02 -10.42 8.81
CA GLN A 149 7.52 -9.42 9.74
C GLN A 149 6.43 -8.90 10.69
N VAL A 150 5.19 -8.79 10.20
CA VAL A 150 4.01 -8.57 11.04
C VAL A 150 3.83 -9.73 12.02
N HIS A 151 3.93 -10.98 11.55
CA HIS A 151 3.81 -12.17 12.39
C HIS A 151 4.89 -12.22 13.49
N ILE A 152 6.15 -11.94 13.13
CA ILE A 152 7.26 -11.84 14.09
C ILE A 152 6.97 -10.80 15.17
N ASN A 153 6.44 -9.63 14.79
CA ASN A 153 6.10 -8.57 15.74
C ASN A 153 4.94 -8.99 16.67
N GLN A 154 3.95 -9.72 16.16
CA GLN A 154 2.90 -10.31 17.00
C GLN A 154 3.46 -11.32 18.00
N LEU A 155 4.39 -12.19 17.58
CA LEU A 155 5.06 -13.14 18.48
C LEU A 155 5.89 -12.44 19.56
N LYS A 156 6.58 -11.33 19.22
CA LYS A 156 7.29 -10.50 20.21
C LYS A 156 6.33 -9.93 21.25
N ALA A 157 5.23 -9.32 20.82
CA ALA A 157 4.22 -8.78 21.73
C ALA A 157 3.59 -9.86 22.62
N GLN A 158 3.31 -11.05 22.06
CA GLN A 158 2.82 -12.20 22.85
C GLN A 158 3.86 -12.66 23.88
N SER A 159 5.14 -12.75 23.49
CA SER A 159 6.23 -13.09 24.41
C SER A 159 6.34 -12.10 25.57
N GLU A 160 6.27 -10.79 25.28
CA GLU A 160 6.28 -9.72 26.30
C GLU A 160 5.08 -9.83 27.23
N PHE A 161 3.88 -10.02 26.68
CA PHE A 161 2.66 -10.21 27.46
C PHE A 161 2.79 -11.37 28.46
N TRP A 162 3.27 -12.53 28.00
CA TRP A 162 3.44 -13.69 28.87
C TRP A 162 4.56 -13.49 29.89
N THR A 163 5.57 -12.68 29.60
CA THR A 163 6.62 -12.33 30.56
C THR A 163 6.07 -11.47 31.71
N ILE A 164 5.26 -10.46 31.39
CA ILE A 164 4.69 -9.49 32.35
C ILE A 164 3.51 -10.08 33.14
N THR A 165 2.83 -11.10 32.62
CA THR A 165 1.67 -11.68 33.30
C THR A 165 2.08 -12.39 34.60
N HIS A 166 1.65 -11.84 35.75
CA HIS A 166 1.94 -12.36 37.09
C HIS A 166 1.03 -13.53 37.50
N THR A 167 0.06 -13.89 36.66
CA THR A 167 -0.84 -15.02 36.90
C THR A 167 -0.08 -16.33 36.71
N GLU A 168 0.02 -17.14 37.76
CA GLU A 168 0.57 -18.49 37.68
C GLU A 168 -0.41 -19.40 36.91
N LEU A 169 -0.19 -19.49 35.61
CA LEU A 169 -0.87 -20.44 34.74
C LEU A 169 -0.02 -21.69 34.61
N VAL A 170 -0.65 -22.85 34.79
CA VAL A 170 -0.01 -24.18 34.74
C VAL A 170 0.78 -24.42 33.45
N ASN A 171 0.41 -23.73 32.35
CA ASN A 171 1.02 -23.92 31.03
C ASN A 171 1.90 -22.75 30.57
N LYS A 172 2.19 -21.77 31.44
CA LYS A 172 2.91 -20.54 31.06
C LYS A 172 4.25 -20.82 30.37
N SER A 173 5.05 -21.74 30.93
CA SER A 173 6.35 -22.12 30.38
C SER A 173 6.25 -22.81 29.02
N SER A 174 5.26 -23.69 28.84
CA SER A 174 5.01 -24.38 27.56
C SER A 174 4.59 -23.39 26.47
N ILE A 175 3.72 -22.42 26.79
CA ILE A 175 3.30 -21.37 25.85
C ILE A 175 4.50 -20.49 25.46
N GLN A 176 5.35 -20.12 26.42
CA GLN A 176 6.56 -19.34 26.14
C GLN A 176 7.55 -20.10 25.25
N GLN A 177 7.72 -21.41 25.46
CA GLN A 177 8.57 -22.25 24.61
C GLN A 177 8.02 -22.36 23.17
N GLU A 178 6.71 -22.53 23.01
CA GLU A 178 6.07 -22.58 21.69
C GLU A 178 6.23 -21.27 20.92
N ILE A 179 6.02 -20.13 21.59
CA ILE A 179 6.19 -18.80 21.00
C ILE A 179 7.65 -18.60 20.56
N GLU A 180 8.62 -18.96 21.39
CA GLU A 180 10.03 -18.82 21.08
C GLU A 180 10.45 -19.75 19.92
N GLN A 181 9.92 -20.97 19.85
CA GLN A 181 10.14 -21.87 18.72
C GLN A 181 9.58 -21.29 17.42
N LYS A 182 8.31 -20.85 17.42
CA LYS A 182 7.67 -20.22 16.26
C LYS A 182 8.45 -18.99 15.79
N LYS A 183 8.87 -18.15 16.73
CA LYS A 183 9.66 -16.95 16.44
C LYS A 183 11.00 -17.29 15.78
N ARG A 184 11.71 -18.32 16.25
CA ARG A 184 12.97 -18.77 15.62
C ARG A 184 12.75 -19.23 14.19
N LEU A 185 11.75 -20.08 13.95
CA LEU A 185 11.40 -20.55 12.61
C LEU A 185 11.04 -19.38 11.68
N SER A 186 10.26 -18.41 12.16
CA SER A 186 9.92 -17.22 11.38
C SER A 186 11.13 -16.35 11.07
N LEU A 187 12.09 -16.20 11.99
CA LEU A 187 13.33 -15.44 11.77
C LEU A 187 14.28 -16.14 10.78
N ASP A 188 14.31 -17.47 10.77
CA ASP A 188 15.06 -18.24 9.76
C ASP A 188 14.43 -18.04 8.38
N GLN A 189 13.10 -18.17 8.27
CA GLN A 189 12.37 -17.94 7.02
C GLN A 189 12.50 -16.51 6.49
N GLU A 190 12.55 -15.52 7.39
CA GLU A 190 12.77 -14.12 7.04
C GLU A 190 14.14 -13.91 6.38
N ARG A 191 15.20 -14.51 6.95
CA ARG A 191 16.54 -14.48 6.37
C ARG A 191 16.59 -15.14 4.99
N ASP A 192 15.90 -16.26 4.81
CA ASP A 192 15.83 -16.95 3.53
C ASP A 192 15.14 -16.10 2.45
N TYR A 193 14.03 -15.44 2.79
CA TYR A 193 13.33 -14.53 1.86
C TYR A 193 14.15 -13.29 1.54
N GLN A 194 14.80 -12.68 2.53
CA GLN A 194 15.71 -11.55 2.32
C GLN A 194 16.85 -11.93 1.39
N HIS A 195 17.45 -13.12 1.56
CA HIS A 195 18.51 -13.60 0.69
C HIS A 195 18.04 -13.77 -0.76
N LYS A 196 16.89 -14.40 -0.98
CA LYS A 196 16.30 -14.56 -2.33
C LYS A 196 15.99 -13.22 -2.99
N ILE A 197 15.40 -12.29 -2.24
CA ILE A 197 15.12 -10.92 -2.72
C ILE A 197 16.41 -10.22 -3.10
N HIS A 198 17.45 -10.31 -2.26
CA HIS A 198 18.73 -9.68 -2.52
C HIS A 198 19.40 -10.22 -3.78
N GLN A 199 19.35 -11.54 -4.02
CA GLN A 199 19.87 -12.15 -5.25
C GLN A 199 19.16 -11.61 -6.49
N ILE A 200 17.83 -11.50 -6.45
CA ILE A 200 17.04 -10.92 -7.56
C ILE A 200 17.44 -9.46 -7.81
N GLU A 201 17.55 -8.66 -6.75
CA GLU A 201 17.94 -7.25 -6.85
C GLU A 201 19.38 -7.07 -7.36
N GLN A 202 20.30 -7.97 -7.01
CA GLN A 202 21.65 -8.00 -7.57
C GLN A 202 21.65 -8.29 -9.08
N THR A 203 20.91 -9.31 -9.52
CA THR A 203 20.77 -9.62 -10.95
C THR A 203 20.13 -8.45 -11.70
N ALA A 204 19.09 -7.83 -11.13
CA ALA A 204 18.47 -6.65 -11.70
C ALA A 204 19.47 -5.49 -11.85
N THR A 205 20.30 -5.25 -10.82
CA THR A 205 21.34 -4.21 -10.88
C THR A 205 22.38 -4.49 -11.96
N GLN A 206 22.72 -5.76 -12.22
CA GLN A 206 23.64 -6.11 -13.32
C GLN A 206 23.00 -5.90 -14.70
N MET A 207 21.70 -6.17 -14.83
CA MET A 207 20.96 -6.05 -16.09
C MET A 207 20.58 -4.61 -16.43
N TRP A 208 20.48 -3.74 -15.42
CA TRP A 208 20.24 -2.31 -15.59
C TRP A 208 21.08 -1.48 -14.59
N PRO A 209 22.40 -1.33 -14.86
CA PRO A 209 23.35 -0.77 -13.90
C PRO A 209 23.09 0.69 -13.54
N ASN A 210 22.59 1.48 -14.51
CA ASN A 210 22.42 2.91 -14.35
C ASN A 210 21.03 3.32 -13.85
N TRP A 211 20.19 2.37 -13.41
CA TRP A 211 18.88 2.65 -12.84
C TRP A 211 18.95 3.60 -11.63
N PHE A 212 19.72 3.22 -10.60
CA PHE A 212 19.81 4.01 -9.37
C PHE A 212 20.51 5.35 -9.58
N VAL A 213 21.54 5.38 -10.47
CA VAL A 213 22.23 6.61 -10.87
C VAL A 213 21.25 7.58 -11.54
N GLY A 214 20.41 7.08 -12.45
CA GLY A 214 19.40 7.87 -13.13
C GLY A 214 18.36 8.44 -12.16
N ILE A 215 17.86 7.63 -11.22
CA ILE A 215 16.89 8.09 -10.19
C ILE A 215 17.49 9.18 -9.30
N GLU A 216 18.75 9.03 -8.88
CA GLU A 216 19.43 10.02 -8.04
C GLU A 216 19.61 11.36 -8.77
N GLN A 217 20.12 11.32 -10.01
CA GLN A 217 20.39 12.53 -10.80
C GLN A 217 19.12 13.25 -11.26
N MET A 218 18.03 12.51 -11.47
CA MET A 218 16.73 13.07 -11.88
C MET A 218 16.18 14.09 -10.89
N SER A 219 16.55 13.99 -9.60
CA SER A 219 16.16 14.98 -8.57
C SER A 219 16.71 16.38 -8.84
N GLN A 220 17.80 16.49 -9.60
CA GLN A 220 18.46 17.76 -9.96
C GLN A 220 18.00 18.24 -11.33
N GLN A 221 18.00 17.33 -12.31
CA GLN A 221 17.58 17.62 -13.67
C GLN A 221 17.12 16.33 -14.35
N ILE A 222 15.98 16.38 -15.03
CA ILE A 222 15.52 15.26 -15.83
C ILE A 222 16.45 15.09 -17.04
N ASN A 223 17.16 13.97 -17.06
CA ASN A 223 17.96 13.55 -18.20
C ASN A 223 17.80 12.04 -18.41
N LEU A 224 17.06 11.64 -19.44
CA LEU A 224 16.81 10.23 -19.75
C LEU A 224 18.06 9.45 -20.19
N THR A 225 19.16 10.13 -20.55
CA THR A 225 20.40 9.46 -20.97
C THR A 225 21.15 8.84 -19.79
N THR A 226 20.91 9.31 -18.57
CA THR A 226 21.60 8.82 -17.36
C THR A 226 21.19 7.40 -17.01
N PHE A 227 20.04 6.94 -17.52
CA PHE A 227 19.53 5.58 -17.34
C PHE A 227 20.01 4.59 -18.41
N MET A 228 20.67 5.04 -19.48
CA MET A 228 21.28 4.14 -20.46
C MET A 228 22.36 3.33 -19.75
N GLU A 229 22.52 2.01 -19.91
CA GLU A 229 22.00 1.08 -20.91
C GLU A 229 20.66 0.46 -20.50
N VAL A 230 19.57 0.86 -21.16
CA VAL A 230 18.22 0.41 -20.81
C VAL A 230 17.95 -1.01 -21.33
N PRO A 231 17.29 -1.89 -20.54
CA PRO A 231 16.92 -3.24 -20.95
C PRO A 231 16.13 -3.28 -22.28
N GLU A 232 16.38 -4.33 -23.08
CA GLU A 232 15.78 -4.50 -24.41
C GLU A 232 14.26 -4.38 -24.42
N ASN A 233 13.58 -4.99 -23.45
CA ASN A 233 12.12 -4.97 -23.32
C ASN A 233 11.52 -3.60 -22.95
N ILE A 234 12.35 -2.63 -22.55
CA ILE A 234 11.95 -1.25 -22.24
C ILE A 234 12.40 -0.27 -23.35
N ARG A 235 13.30 -0.70 -24.24
CA ARG A 235 13.94 0.18 -25.25
C ARG A 235 12.93 0.97 -26.09
N ASP A 236 11.85 0.34 -26.52
CA ASP A 236 10.80 1.01 -27.32
C ASP A 236 10.13 2.15 -26.56
N LEU A 237 9.77 1.91 -25.28
CA LEU A 237 9.25 2.97 -24.42
C LEU A 237 10.26 4.10 -24.26
N TRP A 238 11.54 3.75 -24.04
CA TRP A 238 12.60 4.75 -23.86
C TRP A 238 12.77 5.63 -25.10
N LEU A 239 12.68 5.05 -26.29
CA LEU A 239 12.70 5.79 -27.54
C LEU A 239 11.50 6.76 -27.61
N LEU A 240 10.29 6.31 -27.28
CA LEU A 240 9.10 7.17 -27.25
C LEU A 240 9.26 8.33 -26.24
N LEU A 241 9.77 8.06 -25.04
CA LEU A 241 10.01 9.11 -24.03
C LEU A 241 11.01 10.16 -24.51
N THR A 242 12.11 9.74 -25.14
CA THR A 242 13.09 10.68 -25.70
C THR A 242 12.53 11.50 -26.86
N GLN A 243 11.54 10.97 -27.59
CA GLN A 243 10.83 11.69 -28.64
C GLN A 243 9.83 12.69 -28.06
N LEU A 244 9.07 12.29 -27.05
CA LEU A 244 8.14 13.16 -26.32
C LEU A 244 8.89 14.36 -25.70
N ALA A 245 10.04 14.11 -25.07
CA ALA A 245 10.89 15.16 -24.50
C ALA A 245 11.44 16.15 -25.55
N LYS A 246 11.46 15.77 -26.82
CA LYS A 246 11.84 16.63 -27.97
C LYS A 246 10.64 17.31 -28.62
N GLY A 247 9.45 17.26 -28.00
CA GLY A 247 8.23 17.89 -28.48
C GLY A 247 7.50 17.12 -29.59
N LYS A 248 7.82 15.84 -29.81
CA LYS A 248 7.05 15.02 -30.75
C LYS A 248 5.76 14.54 -30.10
N ASP A 249 4.68 14.51 -30.87
CA ASP A 249 3.40 13.97 -30.42
C ASP A 249 3.40 12.44 -30.49
N VAL A 250 3.88 11.81 -29.41
CA VAL A 250 3.91 10.36 -29.22
C VAL A 250 3.23 9.94 -27.91
N SER A 251 2.44 10.84 -27.33
CA SER A 251 1.75 10.67 -26.04
C SER A 251 0.86 9.42 -26.02
N ALA A 252 0.05 9.24 -27.07
CA ALA A 252 -0.82 8.08 -27.23
C ALA A 252 -0.04 6.75 -27.32
N LEU A 253 1.11 6.73 -28.00
CA LEU A 253 1.93 5.52 -28.10
C LEU A 253 2.56 5.13 -26.75
N ILE A 254 2.92 6.12 -25.94
CA ILE A 254 3.41 5.90 -24.56
C ILE A 254 2.27 5.34 -23.71
N HIS A 255 1.08 5.93 -23.80
CA HIS A 255 -0.11 5.44 -23.11
C HIS A 255 -0.42 3.99 -23.49
N ASP A 256 -0.52 3.67 -24.78
CA ASP A 256 -0.79 2.31 -25.27
C ASP A 256 0.23 1.29 -24.74
N TRP A 257 1.52 1.66 -24.75
CA TRP A 257 2.58 0.79 -24.25
C TRP A 257 2.39 0.46 -22.76
N LEU A 258 2.02 1.46 -21.96
CA LEU A 258 1.78 1.33 -20.52
C LEU A 258 0.46 0.61 -20.21
N TYR A 259 -0.61 0.93 -20.94
CA TYR A 259 -1.95 0.42 -20.70
C TYR A 259 -2.05 -1.08 -20.97
N VAL A 260 -1.47 -1.57 -22.08
CA VAL A 260 -1.44 -3.01 -22.42
C VAL A 260 -0.67 -3.82 -21.37
N ARG A 261 0.21 -3.17 -20.58
CA ARG A 261 0.97 -3.78 -19.48
C ARG A 261 0.36 -3.54 -18.11
N HIS A 262 -0.82 -2.92 -18.04
CA HIS A 262 -1.52 -2.54 -16.81
C HIS A 262 -0.71 -1.59 -15.90
N LEU A 263 0.09 -0.70 -16.50
CA LEU A 263 0.93 0.28 -15.79
C LEU A 263 0.29 1.67 -15.69
N CYS A 264 -0.75 1.91 -16.48
CA CYS A 264 -1.59 3.10 -16.39
C CYS A 264 -3.08 2.74 -16.54
N LEU A 265 -3.93 3.70 -16.24
CA LEU A 265 -5.38 3.57 -16.40
C LEU A 265 -5.82 4.03 -17.78
N GLU A 266 -7.03 3.65 -18.15
CA GLU A 266 -7.60 3.92 -19.47
C GLU A 266 -7.66 5.42 -19.77
N ASN A 267 -8.08 6.23 -18.79
CA ASN A 267 -8.23 7.67 -18.94
C ASN A 267 -7.00 8.47 -18.48
N ASP A 268 -5.86 7.82 -18.24
CA ASP A 268 -4.62 8.55 -18.01
C ASP A 268 -4.14 9.21 -19.30
N SER A 269 -3.45 10.34 -19.18
CA SER A 269 -2.81 11.00 -20.31
C SER A 269 -1.45 11.55 -19.91
N PHE A 270 -0.48 11.46 -20.81
CA PHE A 270 0.90 11.84 -20.56
C PHE A 270 1.30 12.99 -21.48
N TYR A 271 1.96 14.00 -20.95
CA TYR A 271 2.49 15.10 -21.74
C TYR A 271 3.84 15.56 -21.19
N TRP A 272 4.53 16.37 -21.99
CA TRP A 272 5.83 16.95 -21.66
C TRP A 272 5.79 18.46 -21.92
N CYS A 273 5.51 19.25 -20.89
CA CYS A 273 5.46 20.70 -21.01
C CYS A 273 6.02 21.37 -19.76
N SER A 274 7.04 22.22 -19.93
CA SER A 274 7.69 22.94 -18.84
C SER A 274 6.89 24.16 -18.35
N ASP A 275 5.77 24.49 -19.01
CA ASP A 275 5.03 25.73 -18.78
C ASP A 275 3.61 25.48 -18.24
N GLN A 276 3.39 25.90 -16.99
CA GLN A 276 2.19 26.63 -16.56
C GLN A 276 2.62 27.86 -15.77
#